data_AF-F8N316-F1
#
_entry.id   AF-F8N316-F1
#
_cell.length_a   1.000
_cell.length_b   1.000
_cell.length_c   1.000
_cell.angle_alpha   90.00
_cell.angle_beta   90.00
_cell.angle_gamma   90.00
#
_symmetry.space_group_name_H-M   'P 1'
#
loop_
_entity.id
_entity.type
_entity.pdbx_description
1 polymer ?
#
loop_
_entity_poly.entity_id
_entity_poly.type
_entity_poly.pdbx_seq_one_letter_code
_entity_poly.pdbx_strand_id
1 'polypeptide(L)'
;MAQPLVTTVIVTTTLTDKSQGITFLSKLTPAPVVVLEAESNASSSPTCSPAVSGNSPDRDSQCQTTPAPAERRGGVASGAAGGIAIGCLIAGIFLGIAAAFCFFSRRRQRHRGHGDVTEVAMTPSKDASYAQVGPGMQKQDDDVMPQLKNFLLDSLSDQELAAELRDRHHLIQQHVENHYHFHPLDATRVNRQSLVAALSQLGLGEASTEGPSAETIVSFALDPNTRQIALQHVLSTVIFTSIDPSARSPLSMLPPPVAAFLQSVPMDEEHGVRRQVHSQASTLALHWWRVLSAFLLHPQRSQRTALTPTDAALAPQAAAMAQALNSFLRYFVEDSDTARFQQESHLREVIVECAKFGYLLFSQPSDWCMLHVAGHEQVAGTVRSYREGIVCAAGLVKRTDKDGRRLGGSAQTSGTLVVPPVVG
;
A
#
# COMPACT_ATOMS: atom_id res chain seq x y z
N MET A 1 49.02 -9.85 22.94
CA MET A 1 48.20 -10.32 21.80
C MET A 1 47.14 -9.27 21.55
N ALA A 2 47.28 -8.52 20.46
CA ALA A 2 46.49 -7.34 20.15
C ALA A 2 45.16 -7.71 19.47
N GLN A 3 44.08 -7.06 19.87
CA GLN A 3 42.76 -7.14 19.24
C GLN A 3 42.68 -6.15 18.05
N PRO A 4 41.95 -6.47 16.96
CA PRO A 4 41.82 -5.56 15.83
C PRO A 4 40.78 -4.47 16.12
N LEU A 5 41.18 -3.23 15.84
CA LEU A 5 40.37 -2.02 15.84
C LEU A 5 39.46 -2.04 14.60
N VAL A 6 38.13 -2.06 14.79
CA VAL A 6 37.17 -1.85 13.69
C VAL A 6 36.94 -0.35 13.55
N THR A 7 37.43 0.23 12.46
CA THR A 7 37.20 1.63 12.10
C THR A 7 35.84 1.77 11.40
N THR A 8 34.87 2.37 12.09
CA THR A 8 33.60 2.79 11.48
C THR A 8 33.82 4.06 10.66
N VAL A 9 33.70 3.95 9.33
CA VAL A 9 33.70 5.11 8.42
C VAL A 9 32.26 5.57 8.26
N ILE A 10 31.95 6.75 8.81
CA ILE A 10 30.68 7.45 8.54
C ILE A 10 30.91 8.30 7.29
N VAL A 11 30.26 7.93 6.18
CA VAL A 11 30.25 8.73 4.95
C VAL A 11 29.04 9.66 4.99
N THR A 12 29.27 10.95 5.22
CA THR A 12 28.27 12.00 5.10
C THR A 12 28.25 12.50 3.66
N THR A 13 27.23 12.16 2.87
CA THR A 13 27.01 12.76 1.54
C THR A 13 26.28 14.09 1.70
N THR A 14 26.98 15.20 1.54
CA THR A 14 26.39 16.54 1.38
C THR A 14 26.05 16.77 -0.10
N LEU A 15 24.76 16.86 -0.42
CA LEU A 15 24.28 17.40 -1.69
C LEU A 15 24.25 18.94 -1.58
N THR A 16 25.14 19.59 -2.32
CA THR A 16 25.16 21.04 -2.51
C THR A 16 24.07 21.43 -3.51
N ASP A 17 22.99 22.06 -3.04
CA ASP A 17 22.11 22.84 -3.90
C ASP A 17 22.10 24.31 -3.45
N LYS A 18 22.24 25.20 -4.44
CA LYS A 18 22.30 26.65 -4.28
C LYS A 18 20.87 27.16 -4.19
N SER A 19 20.41 27.55 -3.00
CA SER A 19 19.48 28.69 -2.83
C SER A 19 19.11 28.90 -1.36
N GLN A 20 19.44 30.10 -0.86
CA GLN A 20 18.85 30.82 0.29
C GLN A 20 19.06 30.24 1.70
N GLY A 21 19.93 30.94 2.44
CA GLY A 21 20.19 30.69 3.85
C GLY A 21 19.12 31.23 4.78
N ILE A 22 18.82 30.45 5.81
CA ILE A 22 18.38 30.94 7.11
C ILE A 22 19.13 30.10 8.15
N THR A 23 19.97 30.78 8.93
CA THR A 23 20.79 30.18 10.00
C THR A 23 19.94 29.99 11.26
N PHE A 24 19.84 28.76 11.77
CA PHE A 24 19.56 28.53 13.20
C PHE A 24 20.59 27.56 13.76
N LEU A 25 21.34 28.07 14.74
CA LEU A 25 22.49 27.44 15.38
C LEU A 25 22.01 26.90 16.72
N SER A 26 21.99 25.57 16.91
CA SER A 26 21.80 24.97 18.23
C SER A 26 22.93 23.99 18.51
N LYS A 27 23.85 24.44 19.36
CA LYS A 27 24.90 23.65 20.01
C LYS A 27 24.24 22.66 20.97
N LEU A 28 24.64 21.39 20.91
CA LEU A 28 24.55 20.46 22.04
C LEU A 28 25.95 19.91 22.33
N THR A 29 26.44 20.26 23.51
CA THR A 29 27.71 19.82 24.11
C THR A 29 27.51 18.47 24.81
N PRO A 30 28.42 17.50 24.71
CA PRO A 30 28.38 16.28 25.52
C PRO A 30 29.19 16.46 26.82
N ALA A 31 28.70 15.89 27.92
CA ALA A 31 29.42 15.81 29.19
C ALA A 31 29.41 14.36 29.73
N PRO A 32 30.39 13.98 30.57
CA PRO A 32 31.12 12.72 30.40
C PRO A 32 30.74 11.60 31.39
N VAL A 33 31.14 10.39 31.01
CA VAL A 33 31.15 9.16 31.82
C VAL A 33 32.27 9.25 32.87
N VAL A 34 31.95 8.92 34.12
CA VAL A 34 32.91 8.71 35.21
C VAL A 34 32.71 7.30 35.77
N VAL A 35 33.80 6.52 35.76
CA VAL A 35 33.98 5.24 36.43
C VAL A 35 34.69 5.48 37.76
N LEU A 36 34.29 4.81 38.84
CA LEU A 36 35.14 4.53 40.01
C LEU A 36 34.60 3.35 40.82
N GLU A 37 35.52 2.47 41.21
CA GLU A 37 35.35 1.20 41.94
C GLU A 37 35.26 1.36 43.48
N ALA A 38 34.67 0.32 44.09
CA ALA A 38 34.93 -0.33 45.40
C ALA A 38 35.04 0.48 46.71
N GLU A 39 34.21 0.15 47.72
CA GLU A 39 34.60 -0.70 48.88
C GLU A 39 33.43 -0.95 49.87
N SER A 40 33.63 -1.95 50.72
CA SER A 40 32.70 -2.75 51.53
C SER A 40 32.31 -2.24 52.93
N ASN A 41 31.27 -2.90 53.48
CA ASN A 41 30.92 -3.19 54.90
C ASN A 41 29.67 -2.46 55.43
N ALA A 42 28.82 -3.00 56.31
CA ALA A 42 28.41 -4.35 56.74
C ALA A 42 27.29 -4.16 57.79
N SER A 43 26.42 -5.17 57.96
CA SER A 43 25.60 -5.45 59.18
C SER A 43 24.42 -4.49 59.47
N SER A 44 23.17 -4.92 59.69
CA SER A 44 22.69 -6.06 60.48
C SER A 44 21.21 -6.38 60.18
N SER A 45 20.87 -7.67 60.25
CA SER A 45 19.56 -8.26 60.62
C SER A 45 19.86 -9.20 61.81
N PRO A 46 18.94 -9.92 62.49
CA PRO A 46 17.56 -10.34 62.16
C PRO A 46 16.60 -10.22 63.39
N THR A 47 15.31 -10.64 63.43
CA THR A 47 14.83 -12.04 63.54
C THR A 47 13.32 -12.08 63.90
N CYS A 48 12.60 -12.98 63.20
CA CYS A 48 11.40 -13.81 63.49
C CYS A 48 10.00 -13.31 63.93
N SER A 49 9.03 -13.82 63.15
CA SER A 49 7.57 -14.09 63.30
C SER A 49 7.20 -15.04 64.48
N PRO A 50 6.00 -15.67 64.60
CA PRO A 50 4.69 -15.56 63.90
C PRO A 50 3.43 -15.63 64.84
N ALA A 51 2.20 -15.52 64.30
CA ALA A 51 1.01 -16.21 64.82
C ALA A 51 -0.17 -16.23 63.81
N VAL A 52 -0.95 -17.31 63.83
CA VAL A 52 -1.98 -17.76 62.88
C VAL A 52 -3.36 -17.91 63.58
N SER A 53 -4.44 -17.95 62.78
CA SER A 53 -5.86 -18.30 63.06
C SER A 53 -6.75 -17.18 63.61
N GLY A 54 -8.00 -16.94 63.19
CA GLY A 54 -8.98 -17.68 62.39
C GLY A 54 -10.32 -17.75 63.14
N ASN A 55 -11.42 -17.21 62.58
CA ASN A 55 -12.86 -17.60 62.69
C ASN A 55 -13.87 -16.43 62.58
N SER A 56 -14.92 -16.62 61.77
CA SER A 56 -16.24 -15.94 61.73
C SER A 56 -17.21 -16.60 62.78
N PRO A 57 -18.50 -16.22 63.02
CA PRO A 57 -19.47 -15.46 62.18
C PRO A 57 -20.52 -14.53 62.89
N ASP A 58 -21.40 -13.96 62.06
CA ASP A 58 -22.87 -13.78 62.22
C ASP A 58 -23.57 -12.46 62.65
N ARG A 59 -24.81 -12.38 62.15
CA ARG A 59 -25.83 -11.31 61.97
C ARG A 59 -26.42 -10.59 63.19
N ASP A 60 -26.93 -9.37 62.95
CA ASP A 60 -28.29 -8.82 63.27
C ASP A 60 -28.28 -7.28 63.09
N SER A 61 -29.35 -6.48 62.90
CA SER A 61 -30.74 -6.56 62.39
C SER A 61 -31.32 -5.11 62.49
N GLN A 62 -32.05 -4.63 61.45
CA GLN A 62 -33.12 -3.57 61.42
C GLN A 62 -32.96 -2.18 62.14
N CYS A 63 -33.66 -1.07 61.83
CA CYS A 63 -34.37 -0.45 60.69
C CYS A 63 -34.85 0.97 61.15
N GLN A 64 -35.02 1.93 60.21
CA GLN A 64 -35.84 3.18 60.25
C GLN A 64 -35.45 4.32 61.23
N THR A 65 -35.24 5.57 60.79
CA THR A 65 -36.25 6.52 60.27
C THR A 65 -35.60 7.76 59.63
N THR A 66 -36.25 8.35 58.62
CA THR A 66 -35.89 9.63 57.95
C THR A 66 -36.59 10.81 58.63
N PRO A 67 -35.96 12.00 58.72
CA PRO A 67 -36.43 13.13 57.89
C PRO A 67 -35.28 14.02 57.34
N ALA A 68 -35.45 14.52 56.11
CA ALA A 68 -34.64 15.60 55.50
C ALA A 68 -35.25 16.99 55.86
N PRO A 69 -34.67 18.16 55.50
CA PRO A 69 -33.44 18.43 54.73
C PRO A 69 -32.50 19.46 55.38
N ALA A 70 -31.19 19.37 55.10
CA ALA A 70 -30.29 20.50 55.22
C ALA A 70 -29.45 20.60 53.94
N GLU A 71 -29.51 21.77 53.34
CA GLU A 71 -28.81 22.16 52.12
C GLU A 71 -27.33 21.76 52.16
N ARG A 72 -26.92 20.94 51.20
CA ARG A 72 -25.54 20.96 50.72
C ARG A 72 -25.54 21.06 49.20
N ARG A 73 -25.13 22.24 48.75
CA ARG A 73 -24.79 22.55 47.36
C ARG A 73 -23.86 21.45 46.84
N GLY A 74 -24.32 20.74 45.82
CA GLY A 74 -23.51 19.80 45.07
C GLY A 74 -22.43 20.56 44.31
N GLY A 75 -21.21 20.54 44.84
CA GLY A 75 -20.01 20.91 44.11
C GLY A 75 -19.73 19.83 43.07
N VAL A 76 -19.79 20.21 41.80
CA VAL A 76 -19.26 19.40 40.71
C VAL A 76 -17.75 19.29 40.91
N ALA A 77 -17.24 18.06 40.94
CA ALA A 77 -15.81 17.80 41.11
C ALA A 77 -15.01 18.54 40.03
N SER A 78 -14.07 19.37 40.49
CA SER A 78 -13.20 20.27 39.73
C SER A 78 -12.19 19.57 38.80
N GLY A 79 -12.44 18.30 38.43
CA GLY A 79 -11.61 17.49 37.53
C GLY A 79 -12.28 17.08 36.22
N ALA A 80 -13.60 17.24 36.07
CA ALA A 80 -14.32 16.80 34.86
C ALA A 80 -14.50 17.92 33.81
N ALA A 81 -14.38 19.19 34.20
CA ALA A 81 -14.66 20.34 33.32
C ALA A 81 -13.45 20.79 32.46
N GLY A 82 -12.25 20.23 32.66
CA GLY A 82 -11.06 20.58 31.89
C GLY A 82 -10.91 19.83 30.55
N GLY A 83 -11.52 18.65 30.41
CA GLY A 83 -11.32 17.77 29.25
C GLY A 83 -12.28 18.02 28.07
N ILE A 84 -13.43 18.63 28.30
CA ILE A 84 -14.46 18.81 27.27
C ILE A 84 -14.11 19.96 26.31
N ALA A 85 -13.35 20.96 26.78
CA ALA A 85 -12.96 22.11 25.97
C ALA A 85 -11.88 21.79 24.92
N ILE A 86 -10.95 20.87 25.25
CA ILE A 86 -9.84 20.52 24.35
C ILE A 86 -10.29 19.52 23.27
N GLY A 87 -11.21 18.61 23.61
CA GLY A 87 -11.76 17.62 22.65
C GLY A 87 -12.54 18.25 21.49
N CYS A 88 -13.32 19.30 21.77
CA CYS A 88 -14.11 20.00 20.73
C CYS A 88 -13.25 20.85 19.78
N LEU A 89 -12.11 21.38 20.24
CA LEU A 89 -11.20 22.13 19.35
C LEU A 89 -10.58 21.22 18.29
N ILE A 90 -10.13 20.03 18.68
CA ILE A 90 -9.48 19.09 17.76
C ILE A 90 -10.51 18.52 16.77
N ALA A 91 -11.66 18.06 17.25
CA ALA A 91 -12.73 17.54 16.39
C ALA A 91 -13.28 18.61 15.43
N GLY A 92 -13.43 19.86 15.91
CA GLY A 92 -13.88 20.99 15.09
C GLY A 92 -12.88 21.41 14.01
N ILE A 93 -11.57 21.31 14.29
CA ILE A 93 -10.52 21.59 13.31
C ILE A 93 -10.52 20.53 12.20
N PHE A 94 -10.67 19.25 12.52
CA PHE A 94 -10.74 18.19 11.50
C PHE A 94 -11.99 18.33 10.62
N LEU A 95 -13.16 18.61 11.21
CA LEU A 95 -14.39 18.85 10.44
C LEU A 95 -14.30 20.14 9.60
N GLY A 96 -13.68 21.19 10.15
CA GLY A 96 -13.48 22.47 9.46
C GLY A 96 -12.51 22.35 8.28
N ILE A 97 -11.41 21.61 8.44
CA ILE A 97 -10.45 21.34 7.36
C ILE A 97 -11.08 20.47 6.28
N ALA A 98 -11.85 19.44 6.65
CA ALA A 98 -12.55 18.59 5.69
C ALA A 98 -13.61 19.39 4.90
N ALA A 99 -14.39 20.24 5.58
CA ALA A 99 -15.39 21.09 4.92
C ALA A 99 -14.73 22.16 4.03
N ALA A 100 -13.65 22.80 4.49
CA ALA A 100 -12.88 23.76 3.70
C ALA A 100 -12.24 23.09 2.48
N PHE A 101 -11.64 21.90 2.63
CA PHE A 101 -11.05 21.14 1.53
C PHE A 101 -12.10 20.76 0.48
N CYS A 102 -13.27 20.27 0.90
CA CYS A 102 -14.40 19.98 0.00
C CYS A 102 -14.97 21.23 -0.69
N PHE A 103 -14.97 22.38 -0.03
CA PHE A 103 -15.48 23.63 -0.60
C PHE A 103 -14.48 24.30 -1.55
N PHE A 104 -13.19 24.31 -1.21
CA PHE A 104 -12.14 24.90 -2.06
C PHE A 104 -11.75 24.03 -3.25
N SER A 105 -11.82 22.69 -3.12
CA SER A 105 -11.67 21.77 -4.27
C SER A 105 -12.78 21.99 -5.30
N ARG A 106 -14.03 22.14 -4.85
CA ARG A 106 -15.18 22.47 -5.72
C ARG A 106 -15.09 23.85 -6.37
N ARG A 107 -14.49 24.84 -5.69
CA ARG A 107 -14.35 26.22 -6.22
C ARG A 107 -13.20 26.36 -7.22
N ARG A 108 -12.10 25.61 -7.04
CA ARG A 108 -10.96 25.60 -7.99
C ARG A 108 -11.31 24.94 -9.33
N GLN A 109 -12.32 24.06 -9.37
CA GLN A 109 -12.81 23.47 -10.62
C GLN A 109 -13.62 24.45 -11.49
N ARG A 110 -14.12 25.58 -10.94
CA ARG A 110 -14.93 26.55 -11.68
C ARG A 110 -14.16 27.72 -12.30
N HIS A 111 -12.83 27.80 -12.12
CA HIS A 111 -12.01 28.90 -12.64
C HIS A 111 -10.89 28.49 -13.61
N ARG A 112 -11.00 27.33 -14.25
CA ARG A 112 -10.17 27.00 -15.43
C ARG A 112 -11.02 26.98 -16.68
N GLY A 113 -11.37 28.17 -17.14
CA GLY A 113 -12.03 28.39 -18.42
C GLY A 113 -11.88 29.83 -18.84
N HIS A 114 -10.74 30.19 -19.44
CA HIS A 114 -10.66 31.16 -20.53
C HIS A 114 -9.23 31.21 -21.09
N GLY A 115 -9.11 31.22 -22.42
CA GLY A 115 -7.90 31.53 -23.17
C GLY A 115 -7.70 30.51 -24.29
N ASP A 116 -7.51 30.88 -25.54
CA ASP A 116 -7.64 32.15 -26.26
C ASP A 116 -7.73 31.73 -27.74
N VAL A 117 -8.44 32.51 -28.54
CA VAL A 117 -8.60 32.30 -29.98
C VAL A 117 -7.27 32.60 -30.66
N THR A 118 -6.76 31.70 -31.50
CA THR A 118 -5.80 32.08 -32.55
C THR A 118 -5.94 31.21 -33.78
N GLU A 119 -6.52 31.87 -34.78
CA GLU A 119 -6.59 31.58 -36.20
C GLU A 119 -5.18 31.52 -36.83
N VAL A 120 -4.81 30.44 -37.53
CA VAL A 120 -3.88 30.49 -38.68
C VAL A 120 -4.24 29.40 -39.70
N ALA A 121 -4.20 29.81 -40.96
CA ALA A 121 -4.74 29.19 -42.16
C ALA A 121 -3.76 28.29 -42.94
N MET A 122 -4.32 27.57 -43.93
CA MET A 122 -3.73 27.10 -45.21
C MET A 122 -2.68 25.96 -45.11
N THR A 123 -2.59 24.93 -45.96
CA THR A 123 -3.08 24.64 -47.35
C THR A 123 -2.85 23.13 -47.64
N PRO A 124 -3.32 22.59 -48.79
CA PRO A 124 -3.74 21.19 -48.93
C PRO A 124 -2.63 20.24 -49.42
N SER A 125 -2.83 18.93 -49.21
CA SER A 125 -2.20 17.90 -50.04
C SER A 125 -3.23 16.90 -50.53
N LYS A 126 -2.94 16.40 -51.72
CA LYS A 126 -3.84 15.96 -52.78
C LYS A 126 -3.73 14.44 -52.97
N ASP A 127 -4.82 13.86 -53.44
CA ASP A 127 -4.92 12.60 -54.20
C ASP A 127 -4.70 11.27 -53.46
N ALA A 128 -5.82 10.62 -53.11
CA ALA A 128 -6.08 9.23 -53.53
C ALA A 128 -7.59 9.00 -53.64
N SER A 129 -8.09 9.14 -54.87
CA SER A 129 -9.41 8.79 -55.34
C SER A 129 -9.70 7.30 -55.20
N TYR A 130 -10.92 6.93 -54.77
CA TYR A 130 -11.86 6.05 -55.49
C TYR A 130 -13.10 5.81 -54.61
N ALA A 131 -14.22 6.48 -54.93
CA ALA A 131 -15.59 5.94 -54.93
C ALA A 131 -16.58 7.11 -55.06
N GLN A 132 -17.42 7.04 -56.10
CA GLN A 132 -18.48 8.01 -56.33
C GLN A 132 -19.63 7.78 -55.33
N VAL A 133 -20.09 8.86 -54.70
CA VAL A 133 -21.28 8.91 -53.84
C VAL A 133 -22.29 9.85 -54.52
N GLY A 134 -23.54 9.41 -54.60
CA GLY A 134 -24.67 10.23 -55.07
C GLY A 134 -24.94 11.44 -54.15
N PRO A 135 -25.66 12.46 -54.61
CA PRO A 135 -25.79 13.71 -53.88
C PRO A 135 -26.81 13.59 -52.75
N GLY A 136 -26.38 13.85 -51.51
CA GLY A 136 -27.27 14.12 -50.39
C GLY A 136 -27.08 13.22 -49.17
N MET A 137 -25.90 13.25 -48.54
CA MET A 137 -25.77 12.96 -47.11
C MET A 137 -24.62 13.79 -46.55
N GLN A 138 -24.95 14.57 -45.52
CA GLN A 138 -24.03 15.40 -44.75
C GLN A 138 -22.80 14.56 -44.34
N LYS A 139 -21.61 15.12 -44.52
CA LYS A 139 -20.41 14.67 -43.79
C LYS A 139 -20.71 14.82 -42.30
N GLN A 140 -21.08 13.72 -41.68
CA GLN A 140 -21.12 13.59 -40.24
C GLN A 140 -19.66 13.46 -39.79
N ASP A 141 -19.23 14.39 -38.94
CA ASP A 141 -17.87 14.47 -38.41
C ASP A 141 -17.36 13.11 -37.90
N ASP A 142 -16.23 12.67 -38.44
CA ASP A 142 -15.45 11.49 -38.06
C ASP A 142 -14.67 11.71 -36.75
N ASP A 143 -15.30 12.21 -35.68
CA ASP A 143 -14.59 12.47 -34.41
C ASP A 143 -15.37 12.06 -33.16
N VAL A 144 -15.89 10.84 -33.18
CA VAL A 144 -16.66 10.24 -32.06
C VAL A 144 -15.79 9.95 -30.84
N MET A 145 -14.51 9.61 -31.03
CA MET A 145 -13.61 9.23 -29.93
C MET A 145 -13.25 10.37 -28.98
N PRO A 146 -12.80 11.56 -29.43
CA PRO A 146 -12.52 12.66 -28.50
C PRO A 146 -13.79 13.22 -27.85
N GLN A 147 -14.98 13.03 -28.44
CA GLN A 147 -16.23 13.28 -27.73
C GLN A 147 -16.43 12.28 -26.59
N LEU A 148 -16.16 10.99 -26.81
CA LEU A 148 -16.27 9.95 -25.78
C LEU A 148 -15.30 10.20 -24.61
N LYS A 149 -14.09 10.70 -24.87
CA LYS A 149 -13.10 11.04 -23.83
C LYS A 149 -13.64 12.04 -22.80
N ASN A 150 -14.57 12.91 -23.19
CA ASN A 150 -15.23 13.87 -22.29
C ASN A 150 -16.22 13.21 -21.32
N PHE A 151 -16.51 11.93 -21.45
CA PHE A 151 -17.40 11.19 -20.55
C PHE A 151 -16.67 10.15 -19.69
N LEU A 152 -15.42 9.85 -20.01
CA LEU A 152 -14.62 8.86 -19.27
C LEU A 152 -14.29 9.34 -17.85
N LEU A 153 -13.87 8.38 -17.02
CA LEU A 153 -13.51 8.64 -15.63
C LEU A 153 -12.28 9.57 -15.55
N ASP A 154 -12.29 10.45 -14.56
CA ASP A 154 -11.20 11.39 -14.33
C ASP A 154 -9.99 10.66 -13.72
N SER A 155 -8.79 11.10 -14.12
CA SER A 155 -7.54 10.57 -13.60
C SER A 155 -7.16 11.23 -12.28
N LEU A 156 -6.63 10.44 -11.34
CA LEU A 156 -5.84 10.99 -10.24
C LEU A 156 -4.46 11.41 -10.77
N SER A 157 -3.83 12.34 -10.08
CA SER A 157 -2.44 12.69 -10.36
C SER A 157 -1.48 11.60 -9.90
N ASP A 158 -0.31 11.54 -10.53
CA ASP A 158 0.74 10.58 -10.17
C ASP A 158 1.18 10.74 -8.69
N GLN A 159 1.10 11.96 -8.14
CA GLN A 159 1.39 12.23 -6.71
C GLN A 159 0.31 11.66 -5.77
N GLU A 160 -0.96 11.76 -6.14
CA GLU A 160 -2.07 11.19 -5.36
C GLU A 160 -2.02 9.67 -5.40
N LEU A 161 -1.75 9.08 -6.57
CA LEU A 161 -1.54 7.63 -6.72
C LEU A 161 -0.36 7.13 -5.88
N ALA A 162 0.73 7.89 -5.86
CA ALA A 162 1.88 7.59 -5.02
C ALA A 162 1.56 7.68 -3.53
N ALA A 163 0.69 8.61 -3.11
CA ALA A 163 0.24 8.73 -1.73
C ALA A 163 -0.63 7.53 -1.33
N GLU A 164 -1.63 7.19 -2.15
CA GLU A 164 -2.48 6.03 -1.92
C GLU A 164 -1.66 4.73 -1.79
N LEU A 165 -0.69 4.51 -2.69
CA LEU A 165 0.17 3.33 -2.60
C LEU A 165 1.01 3.30 -1.30
N ARG A 166 1.58 4.45 -0.88
CA ARG A 166 2.31 4.54 0.39
C ARG A 166 1.43 4.21 1.58
N ASP A 167 0.19 4.68 1.60
CA ASP A 167 -0.76 4.37 2.66
C ASP A 167 -1.07 2.87 2.73
N ARG A 168 -1.19 2.20 1.57
CA ARG A 168 -1.37 0.73 1.52
C ARG A 168 -0.13 -0.03 1.96
N HIS A 169 1.08 0.43 1.63
CA HIS A 169 2.30 -0.15 2.19
C HIS A 169 2.37 -0.01 3.71
N HIS A 170 2.00 1.15 4.25
CA HIS A 170 1.97 1.34 5.69
C HIS A 170 0.97 0.40 6.37
N LEU A 171 -0.20 0.18 5.76
CA LEU A 171 -1.18 -0.78 6.26
C LEU A 171 -0.64 -2.21 6.29
N ILE A 172 0.06 -2.65 5.22
CA ILE A 172 0.72 -3.96 5.19
C ILE A 172 1.81 -4.05 6.27
N GLN A 173 2.63 -3.02 6.42
CA GLN A 173 3.66 -2.96 7.45
C GLN A 173 3.05 -3.09 8.85
N GLN A 174 2.02 -2.29 9.17
CA GLN A 174 1.32 -2.34 10.46
C GLN A 174 0.69 -3.71 10.70
N HIS A 175 0.12 -4.34 9.68
CA HIS A 175 -0.40 -5.70 9.80
C HIS A 175 0.71 -6.69 10.15
N VAL A 176 1.88 -6.59 9.52
CA VAL A 176 3.02 -7.48 9.81
C VAL A 176 3.54 -7.27 11.23
N GLU A 177 3.68 -6.02 11.68
CA GLU A 177 4.23 -5.70 12.99
C GLU A 177 3.32 -6.12 14.15
N ASN A 178 1.99 -6.09 13.96
CA ASN A 178 1.03 -6.30 15.04
C ASN A 178 0.44 -7.71 15.11
N HIS A 179 0.53 -8.52 14.04
CA HIS A 179 -0.18 -9.81 13.96
C HIS A 179 0.72 -11.03 13.77
N TYR A 180 2.04 -10.83 13.67
CA TYR A 180 3.01 -11.92 13.58
C TYR A 180 4.06 -11.78 14.67
N HIS A 181 4.61 -12.90 15.11
CA HIS A 181 5.69 -12.94 16.09
C HIS A 181 7.05 -12.92 15.40
N PHE A 182 8.03 -12.37 16.10
CA PHE A 182 9.44 -12.32 15.69
C PHE A 182 10.32 -13.21 16.58
N HIS A 183 9.71 -14.20 17.24
CA HIS A 183 10.44 -15.14 18.09
C HIS A 183 11.07 -16.27 17.26
N PRO A 184 12.20 -16.87 17.71
CA PRO A 184 12.75 -18.05 17.05
C PRO A 184 11.70 -19.16 16.91
N LEU A 185 11.62 -19.75 15.73
CA LEU A 185 10.69 -20.85 15.45
C LEU A 185 11.31 -22.19 15.88
N ASP A 186 10.49 -23.06 16.47
CA ASP A 186 10.89 -24.44 16.75
C ASP A 186 11.12 -25.20 15.44
N ALA A 187 12.36 -25.64 15.21
CA ALA A 187 12.77 -26.37 14.01
C ALA A 187 12.00 -27.70 13.81
N THR A 188 11.37 -28.23 14.85
CA THR A 188 10.55 -29.44 14.80
C THR A 188 9.12 -29.18 14.31
N ARG A 189 8.62 -27.95 14.40
CA ARG A 189 7.25 -27.58 14.03
C ARG A 189 7.12 -27.14 12.56
N VAL A 190 8.22 -26.72 11.94
CA VAL A 190 8.19 -26.09 10.62
C VAL A 190 8.94 -26.92 9.59
N ASN A 191 8.22 -27.45 8.60
CA ASN A 191 8.80 -28.12 7.45
C ASN A 191 9.13 -27.09 6.36
N ARG A 192 10.43 -26.90 6.07
CA ARG A 192 10.89 -25.91 5.08
C ARG A 192 10.35 -26.18 3.68
N GLN A 193 10.29 -27.44 3.23
CA GLN A 193 9.71 -27.79 1.92
C GLN A 193 8.23 -27.43 1.83
N SER A 194 7.47 -27.55 2.93
CA SER A 194 6.06 -27.16 2.94
C SER A 194 5.86 -25.65 2.77
N LEU A 195 6.76 -24.83 3.34
CA LEU A 195 6.76 -23.38 3.16
C LEU A 195 7.11 -22.97 1.73
N VAL A 196 8.14 -23.61 1.14
CA VAL A 196 8.51 -23.38 -0.26
C VAL A 196 7.34 -23.71 -1.19
N ALA A 197 6.70 -24.87 -1.00
CA ALA A 197 5.54 -25.27 -1.79
C ALA A 197 4.36 -24.29 -1.63
N ALA A 198 4.13 -23.76 -0.43
CA ALA A 198 3.11 -22.75 -0.17
C ALA A 198 3.41 -21.44 -0.93
N LEU A 199 4.67 -20.99 -0.96
CA LEU A 199 5.06 -19.82 -1.75
C LEU A 199 4.87 -20.05 -3.26
N SER A 200 5.24 -21.22 -3.78
CA SER A 200 5.02 -21.56 -5.19
C SER A 200 3.53 -21.54 -5.56
N GLN A 201 2.65 -22.03 -4.69
CA GLN A 201 1.19 -21.95 -4.90
C GLN A 201 0.65 -20.51 -4.91
N LEU A 202 1.35 -19.58 -4.24
CA LEU A 202 1.06 -18.15 -4.26
C LEU A 202 1.68 -17.44 -5.49
N GLY A 203 2.38 -18.17 -6.37
CA GLY A 203 3.07 -17.63 -7.54
C GLY A 203 4.39 -16.92 -7.21
N LEU A 204 5.00 -17.22 -6.05
CA LEU A 204 6.27 -16.63 -5.62
C LEU A 204 7.44 -17.59 -5.88
N GLY A 205 8.57 -17.02 -6.32
CA GLY A 205 9.84 -17.73 -6.42
C GLY A 205 9.97 -18.70 -7.59
N GLU A 206 9.15 -18.54 -8.64
CA GLU A 206 9.31 -19.32 -9.88
C GLU A 206 10.58 -18.91 -10.65
N ALA A 207 11.30 -19.90 -11.20
CA ALA A 207 12.64 -19.72 -11.78
C ALA A 207 12.71 -18.77 -13.00
N SER A 208 11.57 -18.47 -13.63
CA SER A 208 11.44 -17.58 -14.78
C SER A 208 11.17 -16.12 -14.42
N THR A 209 10.93 -15.81 -13.14
CA THR A 209 10.57 -14.47 -12.68
C THR A 209 11.80 -13.77 -12.11
N GLU A 210 12.06 -12.53 -12.51
CA GLU A 210 13.07 -11.69 -11.87
C GLU A 210 12.68 -11.53 -10.38
N GLY A 211 13.52 -11.97 -9.43
CA GLY A 211 13.20 -11.92 -8.01
C GLY A 211 13.91 -12.98 -7.16
N PRO A 212 13.77 -12.94 -5.82
CA PRO A 212 14.32 -13.96 -4.94
C PRO A 212 13.60 -15.29 -5.13
N SER A 213 14.33 -16.42 -5.07
CA SER A 213 13.70 -17.74 -5.11
C SER A 213 12.85 -17.98 -3.86
N ALA A 214 11.91 -18.92 -3.94
CA ALA A 214 11.07 -19.29 -2.80
C ALA A 214 11.91 -19.74 -1.60
N GLU A 215 13.02 -20.44 -1.84
CA GLU A 215 13.98 -20.87 -0.83
C GLU A 215 14.62 -19.68 -0.11
N THR A 216 15.00 -18.63 -0.85
CA THR A 216 15.57 -17.40 -0.30
C THR A 216 14.56 -16.68 0.58
N ILE A 217 13.32 -16.52 0.10
CA ILE A 217 12.22 -15.91 0.87
C ILE A 217 11.98 -16.70 2.15
N VAL A 218 11.95 -18.03 2.09
CA VAL A 218 11.78 -18.89 3.28
C VAL A 218 12.95 -18.73 4.26
N SER A 219 14.20 -18.59 3.81
CA SER A 219 15.32 -18.32 4.75
C SER A 219 15.11 -17.02 5.52
N PHE A 220 14.73 -15.95 4.83
CA PHE A 220 14.47 -14.67 5.49
C PHE A 220 13.26 -14.73 6.42
N ALA A 221 12.20 -15.45 6.04
CA ALA A 221 11.03 -15.61 6.90
C ALA A 221 11.32 -16.39 8.19
N LEU A 222 12.20 -17.40 8.12
CA LEU A 222 12.56 -18.20 9.30
C LEU A 222 13.48 -17.45 10.27
N ASP A 223 14.39 -16.61 9.77
CA ASP A 223 15.27 -15.80 10.59
C ASP A 223 14.51 -14.63 11.26
N PRO A 224 14.44 -14.56 12.61
CA PRO A 224 13.79 -13.48 13.34
C PRO A 224 14.15 -12.06 12.90
N ASN A 225 15.40 -11.82 12.50
CA ASN A 225 15.89 -10.48 12.17
C ASN A 225 15.43 -10.00 10.79
N THR A 226 15.17 -10.93 9.88
CA THR A 226 14.77 -10.65 8.49
C THR A 226 13.31 -11.01 8.20
N ARG A 227 12.64 -11.66 9.16
CA ARG A 227 11.25 -12.12 9.04
C ARG A 227 10.28 -11.00 8.70
N GLN A 228 10.36 -9.86 9.37
CA GLN A 228 9.46 -8.74 9.10
C GLN A 228 9.47 -8.34 7.62
N ILE A 229 10.68 -8.20 7.06
CA ILE A 229 10.89 -7.82 5.67
C ILE A 229 10.38 -8.92 4.73
N ALA A 230 10.62 -10.19 5.06
CA ALA A 230 10.14 -11.33 4.29
C ALA A 230 8.60 -11.42 4.25
N LEU A 231 7.94 -11.23 5.40
CA LEU A 231 6.48 -11.26 5.47
C LEU A 231 5.85 -10.07 4.72
N GLN A 232 6.45 -8.88 4.82
CA GLN A 232 6.04 -7.72 4.03
C GLN A 232 6.21 -7.97 2.53
N HIS A 233 7.33 -8.57 2.10
CA HIS A 233 7.56 -8.93 0.71
C HIS A 233 6.49 -9.90 0.18
N VAL A 234 6.19 -10.97 0.93
CA VAL A 234 5.15 -11.94 0.54
C VAL A 234 3.78 -11.28 0.42
N LEU A 235 3.37 -10.52 1.44
CA LEU A 235 2.07 -9.83 1.43
C LEU A 235 1.98 -8.79 0.32
N SER A 236 2.97 -7.91 0.20
CA SER A 236 3.03 -6.87 -0.83
C SER A 236 2.96 -7.49 -2.22
N THR A 237 3.78 -8.52 -2.48
CA THR A 237 3.84 -9.14 -3.80
C THR A 237 2.54 -9.84 -4.17
N VAL A 238 2.00 -10.70 -3.31
CA VAL A 238 0.76 -11.45 -3.62
C VAL A 238 -0.43 -10.50 -3.76
N ILE A 239 -0.61 -9.57 -2.81
CA ILE A 239 -1.76 -8.66 -2.80
C ILE A 239 -1.71 -7.73 -4.02
N PHE A 240 -0.57 -7.13 -4.33
CA PHE A 240 -0.50 -6.21 -5.46
C PHE A 240 -0.46 -6.89 -6.83
N THR A 241 0.06 -8.13 -6.91
CA THR A 241 -0.09 -8.96 -8.11
C THR A 241 -1.56 -9.30 -8.38
N SER A 242 -2.38 -9.45 -7.34
CA SER A 242 -3.80 -9.78 -7.49
C SER A 242 -4.65 -8.68 -8.14
N ILE A 243 -4.21 -7.42 -8.03
CA ILE A 243 -4.88 -6.26 -8.61
C ILE A 243 -4.28 -5.87 -9.97
N ASP A 244 -3.24 -6.56 -10.43
CA ASP A 244 -2.61 -6.30 -11.72
C ASP A 244 -3.38 -7.04 -12.84
N PRO A 245 -3.95 -6.32 -13.83
CA PRO A 245 -4.63 -6.94 -14.98
C PRO A 245 -3.72 -7.86 -15.81
N SER A 246 -2.41 -7.65 -15.78
CA SER A 246 -1.44 -8.44 -16.55
C SER A 246 -1.07 -9.76 -15.89
N ALA A 247 -1.21 -9.88 -14.57
CA ALA A 247 -0.83 -11.08 -13.82
C ALA A 247 -1.78 -12.26 -14.02
N ARG A 248 -3.06 -12.00 -14.33
CA ARG A 248 -4.12 -13.01 -14.57
C ARG A 248 -4.21 -14.11 -13.50
N SER A 249 -3.93 -13.74 -12.24
CA SER A 249 -3.94 -14.65 -11.11
C SER A 249 -5.33 -15.26 -10.85
N PRO A 250 -5.42 -16.53 -10.41
CA PRO A 250 -6.68 -17.10 -9.92
C PRO A 250 -7.18 -16.42 -8.64
N LEU A 251 -6.30 -15.73 -7.90
CA LEU A 251 -6.62 -14.95 -6.70
C LEU A 251 -6.89 -13.48 -7.03
N SER A 252 -7.33 -13.16 -8.26
CA SER A 252 -7.52 -11.76 -8.67
C SER A 252 -8.55 -11.03 -7.81
N MET A 253 -8.17 -9.81 -7.39
CA MET A 253 -9.02 -8.85 -6.69
C MET A 253 -9.61 -7.81 -7.64
N LEU A 254 -9.51 -8.01 -8.96
CA LEU A 254 -10.21 -7.18 -9.95
C LEU A 254 -11.71 -7.48 -9.95
N PRO A 255 -12.54 -6.60 -10.54
CA PRO A 255 -13.95 -6.91 -10.75
C PRO A 255 -14.12 -8.30 -11.40
N PRO A 256 -15.01 -9.18 -10.90
CA PRO A 256 -15.10 -10.55 -11.39
C PRO A 256 -15.28 -10.68 -12.93
N PRO A 257 -16.10 -9.83 -13.60
CA PRO A 257 -16.20 -9.87 -15.07
C PRO A 257 -14.89 -9.53 -15.78
N VAL A 258 -14.09 -8.63 -15.20
CA VAL A 258 -12.79 -8.21 -15.73
C VAL A 258 -11.77 -9.34 -15.59
N ALA A 259 -11.70 -9.94 -14.40
CA ALA A 259 -10.80 -11.07 -14.15
C ALA A 259 -11.11 -12.26 -15.08
N ALA A 260 -12.39 -12.63 -15.21
CA ALA A 260 -12.83 -13.71 -16.09
C ALA A 260 -12.50 -13.44 -17.57
N PHE A 261 -12.72 -12.20 -18.04
CA PHE A 261 -12.33 -11.82 -19.39
C PHE A 261 -10.83 -11.95 -19.61
N LEU A 262 -10.00 -11.37 -18.72
CA LEU A 262 -8.54 -11.40 -18.86
C LEU A 262 -8.01 -12.84 -18.88
N GLN A 263 -8.56 -13.71 -18.04
CA GLN A 263 -8.22 -15.14 -18.02
C GLN A 263 -8.60 -15.87 -19.33
N SER A 264 -9.62 -15.38 -20.06
CA SER A 264 -10.03 -15.95 -21.35
C SER A 264 -9.23 -15.44 -22.54
N VAL A 265 -8.50 -14.32 -22.41
CA VAL A 265 -7.66 -13.78 -23.49
C VAL A 265 -6.46 -14.72 -23.69
N PRO A 266 -6.13 -15.14 -24.92
CA PRO A 266 -4.93 -15.96 -25.15
C PRO A 266 -3.63 -15.24 -24.72
N MET A 267 -2.64 -16.00 -24.28
CA MET A 267 -1.28 -15.47 -24.09
C MET A 267 -0.56 -15.40 -25.43
N ASP A 268 0.16 -14.32 -25.67
CA ASP A 268 1.02 -14.20 -26.85
C ASP A 268 2.28 -15.08 -26.65
N GLU A 269 2.33 -16.27 -27.26
CA GLU A 269 3.53 -17.13 -27.22
C GLU A 269 4.72 -16.54 -27.99
N GLU A 270 5.76 -16.03 -27.30
CA GLU A 270 6.84 -15.21 -27.86
C GLU A 270 7.64 -15.78 -29.04
N HIS A 271 7.23 -15.62 -30.31
CA HIS A 271 8.13 -15.80 -31.46
C HIS A 271 7.74 -14.88 -32.66
N GLY A 272 8.60 -13.90 -33.02
CA GLY A 272 8.68 -13.25 -34.36
C GLY A 272 8.33 -11.75 -34.54
N VAL A 273 8.97 -11.07 -35.51
CA VAL A 273 8.84 -9.61 -35.84
C VAL A 273 7.41 -9.22 -36.28
N ARG A 274 6.69 -10.11 -36.97
CA ARG A 274 5.29 -9.89 -37.38
C ARG A 274 4.35 -9.73 -36.17
N ARG A 275 4.76 -10.21 -34.98
CA ARG A 275 4.00 -10.11 -33.74
C ARG A 275 4.15 -8.77 -33.02
N GLN A 276 5.16 -7.95 -33.32
CA GLN A 276 5.33 -6.64 -32.66
C GLN A 276 4.17 -5.67 -32.96
N VAL A 277 3.65 -5.70 -34.20
CA VAL A 277 2.46 -4.93 -34.61
C VAL A 277 1.19 -5.50 -33.98
N HIS A 278 1.04 -6.84 -33.95
CA HIS A 278 -0.07 -7.49 -33.24
C HIS A 278 -0.04 -7.21 -31.73
N SER A 279 1.14 -7.18 -31.11
CA SER A 279 1.34 -6.87 -29.70
C SER A 279 0.95 -5.42 -29.39
N GLN A 280 1.30 -4.45 -30.26
CA GLN A 280 0.89 -3.06 -30.07
C GLN A 280 -0.63 -2.88 -30.23
N ALA A 281 -1.22 -3.49 -31.26
CA ALA A 281 -2.67 -3.45 -31.47
C ALA A 281 -3.43 -4.12 -30.32
N SER A 282 -2.99 -5.28 -29.85
CA SER A 282 -3.56 -5.99 -28.69
C SER A 282 -3.41 -5.17 -27.40
N THR A 283 -2.25 -4.54 -27.18
CA THR A 283 -2.03 -3.65 -26.02
C THR A 283 -3.02 -2.48 -26.05
N LEU A 284 -3.17 -1.82 -27.21
CA LEU A 284 -4.07 -0.68 -27.37
C LEU A 284 -5.54 -1.11 -27.24
N ALA A 285 -5.89 -2.28 -27.76
CA ALA A 285 -7.24 -2.84 -27.62
C ALA A 285 -7.57 -3.15 -26.16
N LEU A 286 -6.65 -3.80 -25.42
CA LEU A 286 -6.81 -4.06 -23.99
C LEU A 286 -6.86 -2.79 -23.16
N HIS A 287 -6.07 -1.77 -23.52
CA HIS A 287 -6.12 -0.45 -22.91
C HIS A 287 -7.51 0.18 -23.03
N TRP A 288 -8.03 0.32 -24.25
CA TRP A 288 -9.36 0.91 -24.46
C TRP A 288 -10.47 0.04 -23.88
N TRP A 289 -10.36 -1.29 -23.98
CA TRP A 289 -11.29 -2.19 -23.31
C TRP A 289 -11.32 -1.96 -21.80
N ARG A 290 -10.16 -1.82 -21.15
CA ARG A 290 -10.05 -1.56 -19.71
C ARG A 290 -10.71 -0.24 -19.35
N VAL A 291 -10.36 0.84 -20.04
CA VAL A 291 -10.89 2.19 -19.80
C VAL A 291 -12.41 2.23 -19.99
N LEU A 292 -12.92 1.63 -21.07
CA LEU A 292 -14.36 1.58 -21.35
C LEU A 292 -15.10 0.68 -20.36
N SER A 293 -14.51 -0.46 -19.98
CA SER A 293 -15.09 -1.37 -18.99
C SER A 293 -15.17 -0.69 -17.62
N ALA A 294 -14.14 0.04 -17.19
CA ALA A 294 -14.17 0.81 -15.95
C ALA A 294 -15.30 1.84 -15.97
N PHE A 295 -15.44 2.58 -17.07
CA PHE A 295 -16.55 3.51 -17.24
C PHE A 295 -17.92 2.80 -17.19
N LEU A 296 -18.09 1.69 -17.89
CA LEU A 296 -19.37 0.96 -17.96
C LEU A 296 -19.76 0.31 -16.63
N LEU A 297 -18.79 -0.18 -15.86
CA LEU A 297 -18.98 -0.77 -14.54
C LEU A 297 -19.28 0.27 -13.45
N HIS A 298 -19.01 1.55 -13.68
CA HIS A 298 -19.23 2.59 -12.68
C HIS A 298 -20.74 2.80 -12.46
N PRO A 299 -21.27 2.63 -11.23
CA PRO A 299 -22.72 2.71 -10.97
C PRO A 299 -23.27 4.12 -11.21
N GLN A 300 -22.46 5.15 -11.01
CA GLN A 300 -22.82 6.56 -11.18
C GLN A 300 -21.93 7.25 -12.22
N ARG A 301 -21.99 6.79 -13.47
CA ARG A 301 -21.08 7.21 -14.58
C ARG A 301 -20.92 8.72 -14.75
N SER A 302 -21.97 9.49 -14.46
CA SER A 302 -21.95 10.96 -14.55
C SER A 302 -21.01 11.64 -13.56
N GLN A 303 -20.62 10.96 -12.48
CA GLN A 303 -19.68 11.50 -11.49
C GLN A 303 -18.23 11.46 -11.97
N ARG A 304 -17.92 10.59 -12.94
CA ARG A 304 -16.58 10.45 -13.52
C ARG A 304 -15.48 10.19 -12.48
N THR A 305 -15.82 9.53 -11.38
CA THR A 305 -14.89 9.13 -10.32
C THR A 305 -14.35 7.72 -10.55
N ALA A 306 -13.34 7.33 -9.77
CA ALA A 306 -12.89 5.94 -9.76
C ALA A 306 -13.98 4.97 -9.26
N LEU A 307 -13.93 3.72 -9.74
CA LEU A 307 -14.76 2.65 -9.23
C LEU A 307 -14.52 2.48 -7.72
N THR A 308 -15.60 2.48 -6.95
CA THR A 308 -15.58 2.27 -5.50
C THR A 308 -16.34 0.98 -5.18
N PRO A 309 -15.65 -0.16 -4.99
CA PRO A 309 -16.30 -1.39 -4.59
C PRO A 309 -16.81 -1.29 -3.14
N THR A 310 -17.89 -2.01 -2.83
CA THR A 310 -18.32 -2.19 -1.44
C THR A 310 -17.52 -3.31 -0.79
N ASP A 311 -17.28 -3.21 0.52
CA ASP A 311 -16.54 -4.24 1.27
C ASP A 311 -17.23 -5.60 1.16
N ALA A 312 -18.57 -5.62 1.14
CA ALA A 312 -19.36 -6.84 0.95
C ALA A 312 -19.12 -7.50 -0.42
N ALA A 313 -18.86 -6.73 -1.47
CA ALA A 313 -18.56 -7.27 -2.79
C ALA A 313 -17.15 -7.90 -2.86
N LEU A 314 -16.20 -7.35 -2.10
CA LEU A 314 -14.82 -7.84 -2.04
C LEU A 314 -14.63 -8.99 -1.04
N ALA A 315 -15.52 -9.12 -0.05
CA ALA A 315 -15.37 -10.05 1.06
C ALA A 315 -15.09 -11.52 0.65
N PRO A 316 -15.74 -12.11 -0.38
CA PRO A 316 -15.44 -13.48 -0.79
C PRO A 316 -14.04 -13.64 -1.40
N GLN A 317 -13.62 -12.72 -2.27
CA GLN A 317 -12.28 -12.76 -2.88
C GLN A 317 -11.20 -12.53 -1.81
N ALA A 318 -11.43 -11.58 -0.89
CA ALA A 318 -10.53 -11.31 0.22
C ALA A 318 -10.38 -12.52 1.17
N ALA A 319 -11.48 -13.23 1.45
CA ALA A 319 -11.44 -14.46 2.27
C ALA A 319 -10.63 -15.57 1.59
N ALA A 320 -10.86 -15.81 0.29
CA ALA A 320 -10.11 -16.82 -0.46
C ALA A 320 -8.61 -16.50 -0.52
N MET A 321 -8.26 -15.22 -0.69
CA MET A 321 -6.86 -14.79 -0.67
C MET A 321 -6.23 -14.91 0.71
N ALA A 322 -6.92 -14.48 1.78
CA ALA A 322 -6.41 -14.62 3.14
C ALA A 322 -6.17 -16.10 3.49
N GLN A 323 -7.07 -16.99 3.07
CA GLN A 323 -6.90 -18.43 3.21
C GLN A 323 -5.67 -18.94 2.45
N ALA A 324 -5.47 -18.50 1.20
CA ALA A 324 -4.30 -18.88 0.41
C ALA A 324 -3.00 -18.39 1.06
N LEU A 325 -2.95 -17.12 1.49
CA LEU A 325 -1.81 -16.53 2.20
C LEU A 325 -1.50 -17.26 3.51
N ASN A 326 -2.54 -17.66 4.25
CA ASN A 326 -2.40 -18.41 5.49
C ASN A 326 -1.84 -19.83 5.30
N SER A 327 -1.74 -20.36 4.08
CA SER A 327 -0.95 -21.58 3.81
C SER A 327 0.53 -21.40 4.21
N PHE A 328 1.05 -20.16 4.11
CA PHE A 328 2.40 -19.77 4.48
C PHE A 328 2.45 -18.96 5.79
N LEU A 329 1.55 -17.98 5.96
CA LEU A 329 1.64 -17.00 7.06
C LEU A 329 1.33 -17.58 8.45
N ARG A 330 0.50 -18.63 8.53
CA ARG A 330 0.00 -19.20 9.79
C ARG A 330 1.10 -19.65 10.76
N TYR A 331 2.29 -19.98 10.26
CA TYR A 331 3.41 -20.44 11.09
C TYR A 331 4.06 -19.30 11.89
N PHE A 332 3.80 -18.05 11.51
CA PHE A 332 4.35 -16.86 12.12
C PHE A 332 3.34 -16.14 13.03
N VAL A 333 2.16 -16.73 13.24
CA VAL A 333 1.14 -16.22 14.16
C VAL A 333 1.28 -16.89 15.52
N GLU A 334 0.98 -16.16 16.59
CA GLU A 334 0.98 -16.71 17.95
C GLU A 334 0.07 -17.95 18.07
N ASP A 335 0.45 -18.90 18.91
CA ASP A 335 -0.24 -20.19 19.10
C ASP A 335 -1.48 -20.03 20.01
N SER A 336 -2.40 -19.15 19.60
CA SER A 336 -3.71 -18.96 20.24
C SER A 336 -4.79 -18.76 19.19
N ASP A 337 -5.96 -19.33 19.44
CA ASP A 337 -7.11 -19.19 18.53
C ASP A 337 -7.54 -17.72 18.37
N THR A 338 -7.39 -16.92 19.44
CA THR A 338 -7.65 -15.49 19.42
C THR A 338 -6.68 -14.74 18.51
N ALA A 339 -5.38 -15.03 18.56
CA ALA A 339 -4.40 -14.37 17.69
C ALA A 339 -4.60 -14.76 16.23
N ARG A 340 -4.88 -16.04 15.95
CA ARG A 340 -5.19 -16.52 14.59
C ARG A 340 -6.43 -15.84 14.02
N PHE A 341 -7.50 -15.76 14.81
CA PHE A 341 -8.72 -15.07 14.39
C PHE A 341 -8.48 -13.58 14.12
N GLN A 342 -7.77 -12.88 15.02
CA GLN A 342 -7.46 -11.45 14.86
C GLN A 342 -6.56 -11.20 13.65
N GLN A 343 -5.53 -12.03 13.44
CA GLN A 343 -4.65 -11.95 12.27
C GLN A 343 -5.44 -12.15 10.98
N GLU A 344 -6.25 -13.21 10.87
CA GLU A 344 -7.02 -13.46 9.65
C GLU A 344 -8.05 -12.36 9.39
N SER A 345 -8.75 -11.89 10.43
CA SER A 345 -9.72 -10.80 10.32
C SER A 345 -9.07 -9.53 9.79
N HIS A 346 -7.95 -9.10 10.39
CA HIS A 346 -7.25 -7.90 9.95
C HIS A 346 -6.58 -8.08 8.59
N LEU A 347 -6.09 -9.28 8.25
CA LEU A 347 -5.54 -9.57 6.92
C LEU A 347 -6.60 -9.36 5.83
N ARG A 348 -7.84 -9.79 6.07
CA ARG A 348 -8.95 -9.57 5.12
C ARG A 348 -9.25 -8.09 4.93
N GLU A 349 -9.19 -7.29 5.98
CA GLU A 349 -9.35 -5.83 5.90
C GLU A 349 -8.22 -5.20 5.07
N VAL A 350 -6.97 -5.58 5.32
CA VAL A 350 -5.81 -5.13 4.53
C VAL A 350 -5.97 -5.47 3.05
N ILE A 351 -6.40 -6.69 2.73
CA ILE A 351 -6.64 -7.12 1.35
C ILE A 351 -7.75 -6.29 0.70
N VAL A 352 -8.84 -6.01 1.41
CA VAL A 352 -9.94 -5.17 0.92
C VAL A 352 -9.46 -3.74 0.61
N GLU A 353 -8.68 -3.13 1.51
CA GLU A 353 -8.15 -1.77 1.30
C GLU A 353 -7.16 -1.70 0.13
N CYS A 354 -6.33 -2.73 -0.06
CA CYS A 354 -5.45 -2.83 -1.22
C CYS A 354 -6.24 -3.11 -2.51
N ALA A 355 -7.33 -3.87 -2.44
CA ALA A 355 -8.21 -4.10 -3.58
C ALA A 355 -8.92 -2.82 -4.02
N LYS A 356 -9.36 -1.95 -3.10
CA LYS A 356 -9.88 -0.61 -3.42
C LYS A 356 -8.86 0.21 -4.22
N PHE A 357 -7.58 0.13 -3.87
CA PHE A 357 -6.50 0.72 -4.67
C PHE A 357 -6.39 0.09 -6.06
N GLY A 358 -6.57 -1.23 -6.19
CA GLY A 358 -6.69 -1.91 -7.49
C GLY A 358 -7.82 -1.40 -8.37
N TYR A 359 -9.01 -1.20 -7.80
CA TYR A 359 -10.14 -0.61 -8.52
C TYR A 359 -9.84 0.84 -8.93
N LEU A 360 -9.13 1.58 -8.09
CA LEU A 360 -8.67 2.93 -8.37
C LEU A 360 -7.68 2.96 -9.55
N LEU A 361 -6.69 2.05 -9.58
CA LEU A 361 -5.76 1.90 -10.70
C LEU A 361 -6.48 1.46 -11.98
N PHE A 362 -7.38 0.49 -11.88
CA PHE A 362 -8.20 0.02 -13.01
C PHE A 362 -9.07 1.13 -13.62
N SER A 363 -9.44 2.13 -12.82
CA SER A 363 -10.22 3.29 -13.26
C SER A 363 -9.37 4.39 -13.92
N GLN A 364 -8.05 4.33 -13.83
CA GLN A 364 -7.18 5.35 -14.44
C GLN A 364 -7.21 5.26 -15.97
N PRO A 365 -7.17 6.39 -16.70
CA PRO A 365 -7.06 6.35 -18.16
C PRO A 365 -5.68 5.88 -18.64
N SER A 366 -4.66 5.85 -17.78
CA SER A 366 -3.32 5.30 -18.08
C SER A 366 -3.18 3.88 -17.55
N ASP A 367 -2.31 3.09 -18.17
CA ASP A 367 -1.95 1.76 -17.67
C ASP A 367 -0.82 1.85 -16.65
N TRP A 368 -0.93 1.01 -15.63
CA TRP A 368 -0.02 0.97 -14.48
C TRP A 368 0.41 -0.48 -14.23
N CYS A 369 1.61 -0.67 -13.69
CA CYS A 369 2.03 -1.97 -13.18
C CYS A 369 2.84 -1.82 -11.89
N MET A 370 2.83 -2.90 -11.12
CA MET A 370 3.55 -3.00 -9.86
C MET A 370 4.95 -3.55 -10.10
N LEU A 371 5.93 -2.98 -9.42
CA LEU A 371 7.33 -3.42 -9.52
C LEU A 371 7.73 -4.12 -8.22
N HIS A 372 7.91 -5.44 -8.30
CA HIS A 372 8.22 -6.31 -7.15
C HIS A 372 9.70 -6.67 -7.04
N VAL A 373 10.54 -6.09 -7.89
CA VAL A 373 11.96 -6.42 -8.02
C VAL A 373 12.80 -5.17 -7.87
N ALA A 374 13.90 -5.30 -7.13
CA ALA A 374 14.92 -4.27 -7.05
C ALA A 374 15.67 -4.21 -8.40
N GLY A 375 15.51 -3.12 -9.13
CA GLY A 375 16.24 -2.90 -10.38
C GLY A 375 17.76 -2.81 -10.15
N HIS A 376 18.55 -3.01 -11.20
CA HIS A 376 19.99 -2.77 -11.15
C HIS A 376 20.27 -1.25 -11.16
N GLU A 377 20.61 -0.66 -10.02
CA GLU A 377 21.07 0.73 -10.00
C GLU A 377 22.54 0.80 -10.45
N GLN A 378 22.80 1.31 -11.65
CA GLN A 378 24.15 1.68 -12.08
C GLN A 378 24.50 3.05 -11.50
N VAL A 379 25.03 3.05 -10.27
CA VAL A 379 25.69 4.24 -9.72
C VAL A 379 27.18 4.16 -10.02
N ALA A 380 27.70 5.13 -10.78
CA ALA A 380 29.12 5.41 -10.99
C ALA A 380 30.00 4.19 -11.37
N GLY A 381 29.59 3.40 -12.37
CA GLY A 381 30.42 2.33 -12.93
C GLY A 381 30.51 1.05 -12.09
N THR A 382 29.88 1.01 -10.92
CA THR A 382 29.68 -0.21 -10.14
C THR A 382 28.23 -0.67 -10.28
N VAL A 383 28.01 -1.80 -10.96
CA VAL A 383 26.71 -2.48 -10.97
C VAL A 383 26.50 -3.04 -9.56
N ARG A 384 25.76 -2.33 -8.71
CA ARG A 384 25.19 -2.97 -7.51
C ARG A 384 24.02 -3.82 -7.98
N SER A 385 24.29 -5.10 -8.20
CA SER A 385 23.22 -6.08 -8.35
C SER A 385 22.59 -6.28 -6.96
N TYR A 386 21.35 -5.85 -6.79
CA TYR A 386 20.55 -6.15 -5.59
C TYR A 386 20.10 -7.62 -5.55
N ARG A 387 20.93 -8.55 -6.05
CA ARG A 387 20.62 -9.98 -6.15
C ARG A 387 20.31 -10.64 -4.81
N GLU A 388 20.57 -9.95 -3.70
CA GLU A 388 20.33 -10.45 -2.34
C GLU A 388 19.26 -9.66 -1.57
N GLY A 389 18.76 -8.52 -2.10
CA GLY A 389 17.75 -7.71 -1.45
C GLY A 389 16.33 -8.14 -1.81
N ILE A 390 15.40 -8.07 -0.86
CA ILE A 390 13.98 -8.35 -1.11
C ILE A 390 13.16 -7.07 -1.09
N VAL A 391 12.19 -6.95 -1.98
CA VAL A 391 11.33 -5.76 -2.05
C VAL A 391 10.22 -5.87 -1.01
N CYS A 392 10.31 -5.11 0.09
CA CYS A 392 9.28 -5.10 1.12
C CYS A 392 8.07 -4.22 0.78
N ALA A 393 8.25 -3.24 -0.11
CA ALA A 393 7.18 -2.40 -0.64
C ALA A 393 7.31 -2.23 -2.16
N ALA A 394 6.26 -2.60 -2.89
CA ALA A 394 6.24 -2.58 -4.34
C ALA A 394 6.40 -1.16 -4.92
N GLY A 395 7.08 -1.05 -6.06
CA GLY A 395 7.10 0.18 -6.85
C GLY A 395 5.84 0.33 -7.71
N LEU A 396 5.65 1.53 -8.26
CA LEU A 396 4.58 1.84 -9.21
C LEU A 396 5.16 2.45 -10.47
N VAL A 397 4.81 1.87 -11.61
CA VAL A 397 5.26 2.33 -12.93
C VAL A 397 4.06 2.66 -13.80
N LYS A 398 4.12 3.82 -14.45
CA LYS A 398 3.16 4.25 -15.46
C LYS A 398 3.62 3.78 -16.83
N ARG A 399 2.84 2.90 -17.47
CA ARG A 399 3.22 2.25 -18.73
C ARG A 399 2.74 3.01 -19.96
N THR A 400 1.59 3.69 -19.87
CA THR A 400 1.03 4.45 -20.98
C THR A 400 0.63 5.85 -20.57
N ASP A 401 0.51 6.74 -21.55
CA ASP A 401 -0.26 7.96 -21.39
C ASP A 401 -1.78 7.67 -21.35
N LYS A 402 -2.59 8.73 -21.38
CA LYS A 402 -4.07 8.64 -21.35
C LYS A 402 -4.70 8.20 -22.67
N ASP A 403 -3.90 8.16 -23.74
CA ASP A 403 -4.33 7.75 -25.07
C ASP A 403 -3.90 6.31 -25.39
N GLY A 404 -3.29 5.62 -24.42
CA GLY A 404 -2.76 4.26 -24.57
C GLY A 404 -1.41 4.20 -25.28
N ARG A 405 -0.74 5.35 -25.49
CA ARG A 405 0.61 5.34 -26.06
C ARG A 405 1.61 4.93 -24.99
N ARG A 406 2.47 3.99 -25.32
CA ARG A 406 3.52 3.50 -24.42
C ARG A 406 4.47 4.63 -24.06
N LEU A 407 4.75 4.77 -22.77
CA LEU A 407 5.78 5.66 -22.25
C LEU A 407 7.14 4.99 -22.41
N GLY A 408 8.17 5.79 -22.74
CA GLY A 408 9.54 5.31 -22.72
C GLY A 408 9.99 5.00 -21.29
N GLY A 409 10.86 3.99 -21.15
CA GLY A 409 11.44 3.59 -19.87
C GLY A 409 12.66 2.69 -20.09
N SER A 410 13.33 2.30 -19.00
CA SER A 410 14.41 1.32 -19.09
C SER A 410 13.84 -0.05 -19.50
N ALA A 411 14.70 -0.97 -19.93
CA ALA A 411 14.29 -2.35 -20.26
C ALA A 411 13.51 -3.03 -19.12
N GLN A 412 13.75 -2.63 -17.87
CA GLN A 412 13.08 -3.16 -16.68
C GLN A 412 11.75 -2.48 -16.35
N THR A 413 11.64 -1.16 -16.54
CA THR A 413 10.40 -0.45 -16.16
C THR A 413 9.37 -0.43 -17.28
N SER A 414 9.78 -0.40 -18.56
CA SER A 414 8.86 -0.26 -19.70
C SER A 414 7.81 0.85 -19.49
N GLY A 415 8.24 1.97 -18.89
CA GLY A 415 7.40 3.08 -18.46
C GLY A 415 8.10 4.04 -17.48
N THR A 416 7.37 5.05 -17.02
CA THR A 416 7.84 6.07 -16.07
C THR A 416 7.67 5.57 -14.63
N LEU A 417 8.78 5.47 -13.90
CA LEU A 417 8.77 5.12 -12.47
C LEU A 417 8.17 6.28 -11.66
N VAL A 418 7.08 6.00 -10.92
CA VAL A 418 6.37 6.98 -10.09
C VAL A 418 6.67 6.76 -8.61
N VAL A 419 6.74 5.50 -8.18
CA VAL A 419 7.16 5.13 -6.83
C VAL A 419 8.27 4.08 -6.95
N PRO A 420 9.47 4.32 -6.41
CA PRO A 420 10.52 3.29 -6.37
C PRO A 420 10.13 2.17 -5.40
N PRO A 421 10.48 0.91 -5.69
CA PRO A 421 10.34 -0.16 -4.73
C PRO A 421 11.26 0.08 -3.53
N VAL A 422 10.84 -0.33 -2.34
CA VAL A 422 11.68 -0.30 -1.14
C VAL A 422 12.33 -1.67 -0.96
N VAL A 423 13.65 -1.69 -0.93
CA VAL A 423 14.46 -2.91 -0.75
C VAL A 423 14.90 -2.98 0.70
N GLY A 424 14.68 -4.13 1.34
CA GLY A 424 15.08 -4.41 2.71
C GLY A 424 16.27 -5.36 2.80
#